data_AF-A0A8J8FI41-F1
#
_entry.id   AF-A0A8J8FI41-F1
#
_cell.length_a   1.000
_cell.length_b   1.000
_cell.length_c   1.000
_cell.angle_alpha   90.00
_cell.angle_beta   90.00
_cell.angle_gamma   90.00
#
_symmetry.space_group_name_H-M   'P 1'
#
loop_
_entity.id
_entity.type
_entity.pdbx_description
1 polymer ?
#
loop_
_entity_poly.entity_id
_entity_poly.type
_entity_poly.pdbx_seq_one_letter_code
_entity_poly.pdbx_strand_id
1 'polypeptide(L)' 'MDFDQLKLEIIQFAQDEKNIELLRLYGSYATGTAHKNSDIDLAVIFKSWEQDAIKRRLRSELLAIEWQQPQSHL' A
#
# COMPACT_ATOMS: atom_id res chain seq x y z
N MET A 1 11.50 11.60 -4.56
CA MET A 1 10.92 10.26 -4.45
C MET A 1 11.04 9.61 -5.82
N ASP A 2 11.67 8.44 -5.93
CA ASP A 2 11.70 7.67 -7.18
C ASP A 2 10.51 6.70 -7.16
N PHE A 3 9.49 7.00 -7.96
CA PHE A 3 8.27 6.19 -8.00
C PHE A 3 8.51 4.82 -8.63
N ASP A 4 9.41 4.71 -9.60
CA ASP A 4 9.67 3.43 -10.27
C ASP A 4 10.35 2.45 -9.32
N GLN A 5 11.27 2.94 -8.48
CA GLN A 5 11.85 2.15 -7.39
C GLN A 5 10.79 1.77 -6.34
N LEU A 6 10.03 2.76 -5.82
CA LEU A 6 9.00 2.48 -4.81
C LEU A 6 7.92 1.53 -5.30
N LYS A 7 7.57 1.58 -6.59
CA LYS A 7 6.60 0.67 -7.20
C LYS A 7 7.05 -0.79 -7.06
N LEU A 8 8.35 -1.07 -7.24
CA LEU A 8 8.89 -2.41 -7.07
C LEU A 8 8.82 -2.86 -5.60
N GLU A 9 9.13 -1.97 -4.66
CA GLU A 9 9.03 -2.24 -3.22
C GLU A 9 7.58 -2.50 -2.79
N ILE A 10 6.63 -1.68 -3.26
CA ILE A 10 5.18 -1.87 -3.04
C ILE A 10 4.71 -3.23 -3.58
N ILE A 11 5.16 -3.62 -4.78
CA ILE A 11 4.81 -4.92 -5.36
C ILE A 11 5.36 -6.05 -4.49
N GLN A 12 6.60 -5.94 -4.02
CA GLN A 12 7.21 -6.93 -3.14
C GLN A 12 6.43 -7.06 -1.83
N PHE A 13 6.13 -5.95 -1.16
CA PHE A 13 5.35 -5.97 0.09
C PHE A 13 3.96 -6.56 -0.10
N ALA A 14 3.31 -6.26 -1.24
CA ALA A 14 2.01 -6.82 -1.58
C ALA A 14 2.07 -8.35 -1.81
N GLN A 15 3.16 -8.85 -2.37
CA GLN A 15 3.37 -10.28 -2.59
C GLN A 15 3.66 -11.03 -1.29
N ASP A 16 4.35 -10.39 -0.34
CA ASP A 16 4.65 -10.98 0.97
C ASP A 16 3.42 -11.01 1.89
N GLU A 17 2.48 -10.06 1.73
CA GLU A 17 1.23 -10.02 2.49
C GLU A 17 0.15 -10.93 1.88
N LYS A 18 0.03 -12.14 2.44
CA LYS A 18 -0.89 -13.19 1.94
C LYS A 18 -2.36 -12.78 1.87
N ASN A 19 -2.79 -11.79 2.66
CA ASN A 19 -4.19 -11.41 2.75
C ASN A 19 -4.62 -10.33 1.75
N ILE A 20 -3.70 -9.75 0.97
CA ILE A 20 -4.05 -8.83 -0.11
C ILE A 20 -4.48 -9.66 -1.34
N GLU A 21 -5.61 -9.27 -1.91
CA GLU A 21 -6.12 -9.82 -3.17
C GLU A 21 -5.75 -8.93 -4.35
N LEU A 22 -5.88 -7.61 -4.18
CA LEU A 22 -5.60 -6.63 -5.23
C LEU A 22 -5.15 -5.31 -4.63
N LEU A 23 -4.19 -4.67 -5.31
CA LEU A 23 -3.87 -3.27 -5.15
C LEU A 23 -4.29 -2.49 -6.38
N ARG A 24 -4.84 -1.30 -6.18
CA ARG A 24 -5.11 -0.35 -7.26
C ARG A 24 -4.46 0.99 -6.96
N LEU A 25 -3.65 1.46 -7.90
CA LEU A 25 -3.07 2.79 -7.89
C LEU A 25 -4.13 3.84 -8.20
N TYR A 26 -4.12 4.92 -7.43
CA TYR A 26 -4.95 6.11 -7.61
C TYR A 26 -4.09 7.38 -7.64
N GLY A 27 -4.76 8.53 -7.68
CA GLY A 27 -4.09 9.82 -7.56
C GLY A 27 -3.31 10.25 -8.80
N SER A 28 -2.34 11.14 -8.56
CA SER A 28 -1.57 11.80 -9.62
C SER A 28 -0.71 10.81 -10.42
N TYR A 29 -0.18 9.76 -9.77
CA TYR A 29 0.56 8.69 -10.43
C TYR A 29 -0.32 7.80 -11.32
N ALA A 30 -1.58 7.54 -10.95
CA ALA A 30 -2.51 6.79 -11.80
C ALA A 30 -2.94 7.57 -13.05
N THR A 31 -2.92 8.90 -12.99
CA THR A 31 -3.40 9.79 -14.06
C THR A 31 -2.29 10.39 -14.91
N GLY A 32 -1.02 10.12 -14.58
CA GLY A 32 0.14 10.70 -15.26
C GLY A 32 0.34 12.19 -14.98
N THR A 33 -0.23 12.70 -13.88
CA THR A 33 -0.13 14.13 -13.48
C THR A 33 0.76 14.34 -12.26
N ALA A 34 1.50 13.31 -11.86
CA ALA A 34 2.42 13.36 -10.72
C ALA A 34 3.55 14.38 -10.93
N HIS A 35 3.95 15.02 -9.83
CA HIS A 35 5.08 15.93 -9.76
C HIS A 35 6.02 15.53 -8.62
N LYS A 36 7.16 16.22 -8.50
CA LYS A 36 8.24 15.89 -7.53
C LYS A 36 7.86 15.77 -6.05
N ASN A 37 6.68 16.26 -5.68
CA ASN A 37 6.15 16.29 -4.31
C ASN A 37 4.85 15.48 -4.17
N SER A 38 4.46 14.73 -5.19
CA SER A 38 3.28 13.88 -5.14
C SER A 38 3.52 12.69 -4.22
N ASP A 39 2.49 12.33 -3.47
CA ASP A 39 2.36 11.09 -2.72
C ASP A 39 1.80 9.95 -3.60
N ILE A 40 1.65 8.77 -3.01
CA ILE A 40 1.12 7.57 -3.66
C ILE A 40 -0.18 7.16 -2.98
N ASP A 41 -1.27 7.13 -3.74
CA ASP A 41 -2.56 6.63 -3.27
C ASP A 41 -2.79 5.19 -3.70
N LEU A 42 -3.09 4.30 -2.75
CA LEU A 42 -3.42 2.89 -3.02
C LEU A 42 -4.76 2.52 -2.40
N ALA A 43 -5.62 1.90 -3.20
CA ALA A 43 -6.77 1.14 -2.70
C ALA A 43 -6.35 -0.32 -2.52
N VAL A 44 -6.61 -0.88 -1.32
CA VAL A 44 -6.26 -2.25 -0.95
C VAL A 44 -7.52 -3.10 -0.83
N ILE A 45 -7.60 -4.18 -1.59
CA ILE A 45 -8.65 -5.18 -1.49
C ILE A 45 -8.07 -6.40 -0.78
N PHE A 46 -8.72 -6.82 0.30
CA PHE A 46 -8.32 -7.99 1.07
C PHE A 46 -9.13 -9.22 0.68
N LYS A 47 -8.51 -10.42 0.78
CA LYS A 47 -9.13 -11.73 0.46
C LYS A 47 -10.32 -12.08 1.35
N SER A 48 -10.33 -11.55 2.58
CA SER A 48 -11.33 -11.87 3.58
C SER A 48 -11.99 -10.61 4.14
N TRP A 49 -13.27 -10.75 4.44
CA TRP A 49 -14.03 -9.72 5.14
C TRP A 49 -13.71 -9.74 6.64
N GLU A 50 -13.24 -8.62 7.18
CA GLU A 50 -13.04 -8.43 8.61
C GLU A 50 -14.38 -8.03 9.28
N GLN A 51 -14.78 -8.82 10.28
CA GLN A 51 -16.08 -8.65 10.96
C GLN A 51 -16.03 -7.51 11.98
N ASP A 52 -14.89 -7.33 12.64
CA ASP A 52 -14.70 -6.22 13.57
C ASP A 52 -14.61 -4.90 12.80
N ALA A 53 -15.54 -3.99 13.09
CA ALA A 53 -15.66 -2.73 12.38
C ALA A 53 -14.42 -1.83 12.53
N ILE A 54 -13.76 -1.87 13.69
CA ILE A 54 -12.57 -1.06 13.98
C ILE A 54 -11.37 -1.64 13.25
N LYS A 55 -11.15 -2.96 13.33
CA LYS A 55 -10.07 -3.63 12.60
C LYS A 55 -10.21 -3.43 11.10
N ARG A 56 -11.43 -3.59 10.56
CA ARG A 56 -11.70 -3.37 9.12
C ARG A 56 -11.36 -1.95 8.69
N ARG A 57 -11.69 -0.95 9.51
CA ARG A 57 -11.40 0.46 9.21
C ARG A 57 -9.91 0.78 9.30
N LEU A 58 -9.20 0.21 10.26
CA LEU A 58 -7.79 0.54 10.52
C LEU A 58 -6.79 -0.27 9.69
N ARG A 59 -7.23 -1.39 9.10
CA ARG A 59 -6.33 -2.34 8.43
C ARG A 59 -5.45 -1.70 7.35
N SER A 60 -6.00 -0.82 6.52
CA SER A 60 -5.24 -0.14 5.47
C SER A 60 -4.22 0.85 6.03
N GLU A 61 -4.57 1.56 7.11
CA GLU A 61 -3.68 2.52 7.77
C GLU A 61 -2.51 1.81 8.46
N LEU A 62 -2.80 0.70 9.16
CA LEU A 62 -1.77 -0.11 9.80
C LEU A 62 -0.79 -0.69 8.78
N LEU A 63 -1.30 -1.23 7.67
CA LEU A 63 -0.47 -1.70 6.57
C LEU A 63 0.42 -0.58 6.00
N ALA A 64 -0.12 0.62 5.80
CA ALA A 64 0.64 1.75 5.31
C ALA A 64 1.74 2.18 6.28
N ILE A 65 1.49 2.13 7.59
CA ILE A 65 2.51 2.39 8.62
C ILE A 65 3.59 1.32 8.60
N GLU A 66 3.20 0.04 8.55
CA GLU A 66 4.12 -1.11 8.50
C GLU A 66 5.07 -1.03 7.31
N TRP A 67 4.56 -0.69 6.12
CA TRP A 67 5.36 -0.55 4.90
C TRP A 67 6.32 0.65 4.92
N GLN A 68 6.05 1.63 5.77
CA GLN A 68 6.94 2.78 5.98
C GLN A 68 7.99 2.54 7.06
N GLN A 69 7.84 1.49 7.88
CA GLN A 69 8.84 1.17 8.88
C GLN A 69 10.10 0.60 8.22
N PRO A 70 11.30 0.98 8.72
CA PRO A 70 12.52 0.30 8.31
C PRO A 70 12.39 -1.19 8.64
N GLN A 71 12.63 -2.06 7.66
CA GLN A 71 12.63 -3.50 7.90
C GLN A 71 13.83 -3.83 8.80
N SER A 72 13.55 -4.07 10.08
CA SER A 72 14.54 -4.63 11.00
C SER A 72 14.85 -6.04 10.54
N HIS A 73 15.93 -6.22 9.78
CA HIS A 73 16.52 -7.54 9.56
C HIS A 73 17.10 -8.01 10.91
N LEU A 74 16.30 -8.77 11.67
CA LEU A 74 16.79 -9.65 12.74
C LEU A 74 16.80 -11.09 12.22
#